data_AF-A0A7G3G5R1-F1
#
_entry.id   AF-A0A7G3G5R1-F1
#
_cell.length_a   1.000
_cell.length_b   1.000
_cell.length_c   1.000
_cell.angle_alpha   90.00
_cell.angle_beta   90.00
_cell.angle_gamma   90.00
#
_symmetry.space_group_name_H-M   'P 1'
#
loop_
_entity.id
_entity.type
_entity.pdbx_description
1 polymer ?
#
loop_
_entity_poly.entity_id
_entity_poly.type
_entity_poly.pdbx_seq_one_letter_code
_entity_poly.pdbx_strand_id
1 'polypeptide(L)'
;MPDIERLAILVHRAMENTTRKYHTADHVFQVCEGLQPRAQLAALFHDLVYYQLDWGFPQHTGAILNHVCQLKNNEFTLPDPLPNQLVSMCAALFSFTPSGVLPPHGGMNEFLSAVVAVTLLKPWLPLSDLIAIAACIEATIPFRGKAATQQLAEQVHQQSRQLLGMHDIEIYGPYVNEVMQDAINLSNQDVMGFAQSRPSVFLSSTWLLIEESNIPLNAVGAYTLQDYRAALLRMETFLQRLKGEAVFHQYKQQPSDETLKLLQTAARSNICFACDFLAIKLTTIAMLEAIAIATGGDGPISMFLGIYTTAVASPYVPKTTCQKPTPLRIFIPSYCTFLIKADQKKPR
;
A
#
# COMPACT_ATOMS: atom_id res chain seq x y z
N MET A 1 17.83 -20.05 15.01
CA MET A 1 17.95 -19.51 13.64
C MET A 1 16.87 -19.94 12.65
N PRO A 2 16.25 -21.14 12.68
CA PRO A 2 15.28 -21.51 11.64
C PRO A 2 13.99 -20.65 11.64
N ASP A 3 13.62 -20.03 12.76
CA ASP A 3 12.35 -19.29 12.83
C ASP A 3 12.40 -17.89 12.21
N ILE A 4 13.51 -17.15 12.34
CA ILE A 4 13.68 -15.84 11.67
C ILE A 4 13.72 -16.04 10.15
N GLU A 5 14.42 -17.07 9.67
CA GLU A 5 14.46 -17.42 8.26
C GLU A 5 13.06 -17.77 7.73
N ARG A 6 12.26 -18.52 8.49
CA ARG A 6 10.86 -18.82 8.13
C ARG A 6 10.01 -17.57 8.02
N LEU A 7 10.16 -16.61 8.94
CA LEU A 7 9.44 -15.33 8.87
C LEU A 7 9.87 -14.52 7.65
N ALA A 8 11.16 -14.45 7.35
CA ALA A 8 11.67 -13.76 6.18
C ALA A 8 11.17 -14.39 4.88
N ILE A 9 11.16 -15.73 4.78
CA ILE A 9 10.60 -16.45 3.63
C ILE A 9 9.10 -16.19 3.48
N LEU A 10 8.35 -16.15 4.59
CA LEU A 10 6.92 -15.85 4.57
C LEU A 10 6.65 -14.46 4.00
N VAL A 11 7.31 -13.43 4.55
CA VAL A 11 7.18 -12.05 4.08
C VAL A 11 7.57 -11.95 2.60
N HIS A 12 8.75 -12.46 2.23
CA HIS A 12 9.23 -12.40 0.86
C HIS A 12 8.28 -13.09 -0.13
N ARG A 13 7.77 -14.29 0.19
CA ARG A 13 6.84 -15.01 -0.68
C ARG A 13 5.49 -14.31 -0.84
N ALA A 14 5.00 -13.66 0.21
CA ALA A 14 3.77 -12.89 0.11
C ALA A 14 3.96 -11.68 -0.81
N MET A 15 5.07 -10.94 -0.65
CA MET A 15 5.34 -9.73 -1.41
C MET A 15 5.72 -9.99 -2.87
N GLU A 16 6.31 -11.15 -3.18
CA GLU A 16 6.70 -11.54 -4.55
C GLU A 16 5.60 -12.35 -5.27
N ASN A 17 4.34 -12.26 -4.83
CA ASN A 17 3.24 -12.81 -5.60
C ASN A 17 3.15 -12.13 -6.97
N THR A 18 2.94 -12.91 -8.02
CA THR A 18 2.89 -12.44 -9.41
C THR A 18 1.85 -11.34 -9.69
N THR A 19 0.80 -11.26 -8.86
CA THR A 19 -0.24 -10.23 -8.95
C THR A 19 0.18 -8.89 -8.39
N ARG A 20 1.21 -8.85 -7.52
CA ARG A 20 1.73 -7.64 -6.89
C ARG A 20 2.73 -6.96 -7.85
N LYS A 21 2.49 -5.68 -8.13
CA LYS A 21 3.34 -4.83 -8.98
C LYS A 21 3.88 -3.62 -8.23
N TYR A 22 3.11 -3.15 -7.25
CA TYR A 22 3.47 -2.05 -6.37
C TYR A 22 3.87 -2.58 -4.99
N HIS A 23 3.02 -3.38 -4.34
CA HIS A 23 3.26 -3.89 -2.97
C HIS A 23 4.23 -5.09 -2.97
N THR A 24 5.49 -4.84 -3.33
CA THR A 24 6.59 -5.82 -3.50
C THR A 24 7.61 -5.78 -2.36
N ALA A 25 8.58 -6.70 -2.33
CA ALA A 25 9.63 -6.64 -1.31
C ALA A 25 10.47 -5.36 -1.41
N ASP A 26 10.70 -4.87 -2.64
CA ASP A 26 11.40 -3.60 -2.87
C ASP A 26 10.64 -2.41 -2.26
N HIS A 27 9.30 -2.37 -2.37
CA HIS A 27 8.46 -1.36 -1.70
C HIS A 27 8.65 -1.43 -0.19
N VAL A 28 8.47 -2.62 0.39
CA VAL A 28 8.59 -2.82 1.84
C VAL A 28 9.96 -2.40 2.37
N PHE A 29 11.05 -2.72 1.67
CA PHE A 29 12.38 -2.31 2.11
C PHE A 29 12.58 -0.79 2.08
N GLN A 30 12.01 -0.09 1.10
CA GLN A 30 12.01 1.38 1.07
C GLN A 30 11.19 1.97 2.21
N VAL A 31 10.06 1.32 2.57
CA VAL A 31 9.24 1.74 3.72
C VAL A 31 9.99 1.54 5.04
N CYS A 32 10.81 0.50 5.17
CA CYS A 32 11.59 0.24 6.38
C CYS A 32 12.69 1.28 6.67
N GLU A 33 13.15 2.04 5.67
CA GLU A 33 14.28 2.96 5.83
C GLU A 33 14.00 4.05 6.89
N GLY A 34 14.88 4.15 7.90
CA GLY A 34 14.81 5.19 8.93
C GLY A 34 13.76 4.98 10.01
N LEU A 35 12.98 3.89 9.97
CA LEU A 35 11.98 3.58 11.00
C LEU A 35 12.61 3.03 12.30
N GLN A 36 11.91 3.18 13.42
CA GLN A 36 12.27 2.52 14.69
C GLN A 36 12.00 1.01 14.63
N PRO A 37 12.64 0.17 15.46
CA PRO A 37 12.55 -1.28 15.36
C PRO A 37 11.12 -1.86 15.34
N ARG A 38 10.19 -1.32 16.15
CA ARG A 38 8.78 -1.75 16.15
C ARG A 38 8.08 -1.39 14.83
N ALA A 39 8.30 -0.17 14.35
CA ALA A 39 7.77 0.30 13.08
C ALA A 39 8.38 -0.46 11.88
N GLN A 40 9.65 -0.87 11.94
CA GLN A 40 10.26 -1.73 10.93
C GLN A 40 9.59 -3.11 10.88
N LEU A 41 9.35 -3.74 12.04
CA LEU A 41 8.61 -5.00 12.09
C LEU A 41 7.18 -4.84 11.58
N ALA A 42 6.50 -3.75 11.92
CA ALA A 42 5.19 -3.45 11.35
C ALA A 42 5.24 -3.29 9.83
N ALA A 43 6.20 -2.52 9.30
CA ALA A 43 6.40 -2.32 7.86
C ALA A 43 6.59 -3.64 7.11
N LEU A 44 7.40 -4.57 7.64
CA LEU A 44 7.62 -5.88 7.02
C LEU A 44 6.34 -6.72 6.90
N PHE A 45 5.34 -6.47 7.74
CA PHE A 45 4.12 -7.28 7.82
C PHE A 45 2.86 -6.57 7.33
N HIS A 46 2.84 -5.24 7.17
CA HIS A 46 1.59 -4.48 6.96
C HIS A 46 0.82 -4.93 5.70
N ASP A 47 1.53 -5.25 4.62
CA ASP A 47 0.97 -5.77 3.36
C ASP A 47 1.05 -7.30 3.22
N LEU A 48 1.29 -8.02 4.32
CA LEU A 48 1.47 -9.48 4.24
C LEU A 48 0.22 -10.16 3.66
N VAL A 49 -0.98 -9.69 4.02
CA VAL A 49 -2.24 -10.21 3.52
C VAL A 49 -2.89 -9.18 2.59
N TYR A 50 -3.07 -9.54 1.32
CA TYR A 50 -3.83 -8.72 0.36
C TYR A 50 -4.84 -9.60 -0.39
N TYR A 51 -5.93 -9.98 0.29
CA TYR A 51 -6.80 -11.08 -0.16
C TYR A 51 -7.38 -10.87 -1.58
N GLN A 52 -7.85 -9.66 -1.88
CA GLN A 52 -8.47 -9.35 -3.17
C GLN A 52 -7.46 -9.37 -4.33
N LEU A 53 -6.20 -9.09 -4.03
CA LEU A 53 -5.13 -9.05 -5.02
C LEU A 53 -4.45 -10.41 -5.21
N ASP A 54 -4.28 -11.15 -4.10
CA ASP A 54 -3.61 -12.45 -4.08
C ASP A 54 -4.56 -13.62 -4.39
N TRP A 55 -5.87 -13.36 -4.53
CA TRP A 55 -6.92 -14.37 -4.75
C TRP A 55 -7.05 -15.40 -3.63
N GLY A 56 -6.71 -15.00 -2.40
CA GLY A 56 -6.69 -15.90 -1.26
C GLY A 56 -5.74 -15.42 -0.18
N PHE A 57 -5.60 -16.23 0.87
CA PHE A 57 -4.56 -16.02 1.86
C PHE A 57 -3.21 -16.54 1.36
N PRO A 58 -2.10 -15.81 1.60
CA PRO A 58 -0.77 -16.32 1.34
C PRO A 58 -0.53 -17.69 1.97
N GLN A 59 0.33 -18.50 1.32
CA GLN A 59 0.69 -19.81 1.86
C GLN A 59 1.24 -19.65 3.29
N HIS A 60 0.79 -20.50 4.21
CA HIS A 60 1.13 -20.48 5.65
C HIS A 60 0.45 -19.42 6.52
N THR A 61 -0.24 -18.41 5.97
CA THR A 61 -1.08 -17.51 6.80
C THR A 61 -2.48 -18.07 6.99
N GLY A 62 -2.98 -18.87 6.04
CA GLY A 62 -4.32 -19.46 6.10
C GLY A 62 -4.60 -20.28 7.37
N ALA A 63 -3.61 -21.00 7.92
CA ALA A 63 -3.78 -21.74 9.17
C ALA A 63 -4.08 -20.83 10.37
N ILE A 64 -3.59 -19.59 10.35
CA ILE A 64 -3.90 -18.57 11.36
C ILE A 64 -5.26 -17.95 11.04
N LEU A 65 -5.42 -17.49 9.79
CA LEU A 65 -6.54 -16.64 9.39
C LEU A 65 -7.88 -17.38 9.26
N ASN A 66 -7.89 -18.67 8.95
CA ASN A 66 -9.10 -19.49 8.89
C ASN A 66 -9.84 -19.59 10.23
N HIS A 67 -9.13 -19.32 11.34
CA HIS A 67 -9.74 -19.23 12.67
C HIS A 67 -10.16 -17.80 13.03
N VAL A 68 -9.70 -16.79 12.29
CA VAL A 68 -9.89 -15.36 12.59
C VAL A 68 -11.11 -14.79 11.88
N CYS A 69 -11.38 -15.21 10.64
CA CYS A 69 -12.52 -14.73 9.87
C CYS A 69 -13.17 -15.85 9.05
N GLN A 70 -14.45 -15.68 8.74
CA GLN A 70 -15.23 -16.62 7.93
C GLN A 70 -15.82 -15.88 6.73
N LEU A 71 -15.68 -16.45 5.54
CA LEU A 71 -16.33 -15.95 4.33
C LEU A 71 -17.80 -16.40 4.33
N LYS A 72 -18.73 -15.44 4.44
CA LYS A 72 -20.18 -15.65 4.37
C LYS A 72 -20.76 -14.65 3.37
N ASN A 73 -21.53 -15.12 2.40
CA ASN A 73 -22.14 -14.26 1.38
C ASN A 73 -21.13 -13.33 0.67
N ASN A 74 -19.92 -13.82 0.37
CA ASN A 74 -18.79 -13.06 -0.19
C ASN A 74 -18.24 -11.94 0.71
N GLU A 75 -18.60 -11.91 1.99
CA GLU A 75 -18.07 -10.98 2.98
C GLU A 75 -17.32 -11.73 4.08
N PHE A 76 -16.19 -11.19 4.53
CA PHE A 76 -15.50 -11.74 5.69
C PHE A 76 -16.15 -11.23 6.97
N THR A 77 -16.44 -12.14 7.90
CA THR A 77 -17.01 -11.83 9.21
C THR A 77 -16.11 -12.33 10.33
N LEU A 78 -16.03 -11.57 11.42
CA LEU A 78 -15.37 -12.00 12.64
C LEU A 78 -16.26 -12.98 13.42
N PRO A 79 -15.71 -14.05 14.02
CA PRO A 79 -16.49 -14.93 14.88
C PRO A 79 -16.86 -14.25 16.21
N ASP A 80 -17.86 -14.79 16.87
CA ASP A 80 -18.23 -14.45 18.25
C ASP A 80 -18.43 -15.76 19.05
N PRO A 81 -17.61 -16.02 20.08
CA PRO A 81 -16.53 -15.18 20.61
C PRO A 81 -15.31 -15.10 19.67
N LEU A 82 -14.52 -14.04 19.82
CA LEU A 82 -13.22 -13.93 19.14
C LEU A 82 -12.26 -15.03 19.64
N PRO A 83 -11.35 -15.54 18.78
CA PRO A 83 -10.65 -16.80 19.04
C PRO A 83 -9.64 -16.74 20.19
N ASN A 84 -8.98 -15.60 20.39
CA ASN A 84 -7.97 -15.41 21.42
C ASN A 84 -7.71 -13.92 21.71
N GLN A 85 -6.96 -13.64 22.78
CA GLN A 85 -6.64 -12.30 23.26
C GLN A 85 -5.91 -11.42 22.22
N LEU A 86 -5.06 -11.98 21.36
CA LEU A 86 -4.36 -11.20 20.34
C LEU A 86 -5.32 -10.74 19.24
N VAL A 87 -6.26 -11.60 18.83
CA VAL A 87 -7.30 -11.22 17.86
C VAL A 87 -8.22 -10.16 18.47
N SER A 88 -8.59 -10.30 19.75
CA SER A 88 -9.38 -9.28 20.47
C SER A 88 -8.65 -7.94 20.56
N MET A 89 -7.34 -7.95 20.84
CA MET A 89 -6.50 -6.75 20.87
C MET A 89 -6.46 -6.06 19.49
N CYS A 90 -6.20 -6.81 18.42
CA CYS A 90 -6.22 -6.25 17.06
C CYS A 90 -7.62 -5.72 16.71
N ALA A 91 -8.69 -6.45 17.02
CA ALA A 91 -10.04 -6.01 16.70
C ALA A 91 -10.39 -4.69 17.41
N ALA A 92 -9.97 -4.54 18.67
CA ALA A 92 -10.15 -3.29 19.41
C ALA A 92 -9.36 -2.12 18.80
N LEU A 93 -8.08 -2.32 18.44
CA LEU A 93 -7.26 -1.29 17.79
C LEU A 93 -7.88 -0.81 16.47
N PHE A 94 -8.39 -1.75 15.66
CA PHE A 94 -9.04 -1.47 14.38
C PHE A 94 -10.52 -1.07 14.51
N SER A 95 -11.05 -1.02 15.74
CA SER A 95 -12.46 -0.74 16.04
C SER A 95 -13.45 -1.67 15.33
N PHE A 96 -13.06 -2.94 15.14
CA PHE A 96 -13.90 -4.00 14.60
C PHE A 96 -14.59 -4.77 15.72
N THR A 97 -15.86 -5.12 15.50
CA THR A 97 -16.68 -5.81 16.49
C THR A 97 -16.80 -7.31 16.19
N PRO A 98 -16.94 -8.17 17.21
CA PRO A 98 -17.35 -9.57 17.01
C PRO A 98 -18.63 -9.65 16.18
N SER A 99 -18.78 -10.70 15.37
CA SER A 99 -19.85 -10.84 14.37
C SER A 99 -19.91 -9.75 13.28
N GLY A 100 -19.02 -8.75 13.32
CA GLY A 100 -18.95 -7.66 12.34
C GLY A 100 -18.40 -8.13 11.01
N VAL A 101 -18.86 -7.47 9.93
CA VAL A 101 -18.28 -7.60 8.58
C VAL A 101 -16.97 -6.82 8.52
N LEU A 102 -15.92 -7.43 7.99
CA LEU A 102 -14.65 -6.77 7.71
C LEU A 102 -14.76 -5.98 6.41
N PRO A 103 -14.61 -4.64 6.43
CA PRO A 103 -14.78 -3.81 5.24
C PRO A 103 -13.59 -3.98 4.28
N PRO A 104 -13.79 -4.44 3.03
CA PRO A 104 -12.71 -4.68 2.06
C PRO A 104 -11.80 -3.46 1.80
N HIS A 105 -12.38 -2.25 1.84
CA HIS A 105 -11.67 -0.98 1.64
C HIS A 105 -11.51 -0.17 2.94
N GLY A 106 -11.81 -0.78 4.09
CA GLY A 106 -11.81 -0.11 5.40
C GLY A 106 -10.83 -0.72 6.39
N GLY A 107 -9.74 -1.33 5.91
CA GLY A 107 -8.69 -1.88 6.77
C GLY A 107 -8.70 -3.38 6.97
N MET A 108 -9.47 -4.15 6.18
CA MET A 108 -9.51 -5.61 6.30
C MET A 108 -8.12 -6.24 6.13
N ASN A 109 -7.38 -5.84 5.11
CA ASN A 109 -6.08 -6.45 4.77
C ASN A 109 -5.04 -6.15 5.86
N GLU A 110 -4.97 -4.90 6.28
CA GLU A 110 -4.11 -4.40 7.36
C GLU A 110 -4.45 -5.09 8.70
N PHE A 111 -5.74 -5.30 8.99
CA PHE A 111 -6.17 -6.03 10.18
C PHE A 111 -5.69 -7.49 10.15
N LEU A 112 -5.89 -8.19 9.03
CA LEU A 112 -5.48 -9.59 8.91
C LEU A 112 -3.94 -9.71 8.95
N SER A 113 -3.23 -8.79 8.30
CA SER A 113 -1.77 -8.63 8.39
C SER A 113 -1.31 -8.42 9.83
N ALA A 114 -1.96 -7.53 10.59
CA ALA A 114 -1.65 -7.27 12.00
C ALA A 114 -1.87 -8.51 12.86
N VAL A 115 -2.98 -9.24 12.68
CA VAL A 115 -3.25 -10.49 13.40
C VAL A 115 -2.17 -11.53 13.13
N VAL A 116 -1.74 -11.70 11.88
CA VAL A 116 -0.64 -12.62 11.54
C VAL A 116 0.67 -12.15 12.18
N ALA A 117 0.99 -10.86 12.08
CA ALA A 117 2.20 -10.28 12.65
C ALA A 117 2.30 -10.54 14.15
N VAL A 118 1.27 -10.18 14.92
CA VAL A 118 1.32 -10.34 16.38
C VAL A 118 1.28 -11.81 16.80
N THR A 119 0.59 -12.67 16.06
CA THR A 119 0.55 -14.11 16.34
C THR A 119 1.91 -14.74 16.15
N LEU A 120 2.59 -14.40 15.05
CA LEU A 120 3.90 -14.93 14.74
C LEU A 120 4.97 -14.35 15.66
N LEU A 121 4.93 -13.06 15.98
CA LEU A 121 5.97 -12.39 16.78
C LEU A 121 5.83 -12.63 18.30
N LYS A 122 4.67 -13.11 18.77
CA LYS A 122 4.37 -13.39 20.20
C LYS A 122 5.47 -14.15 20.95
N PRO A 123 6.14 -15.19 20.40
CA PRO A 123 7.15 -15.94 21.15
C PRO A 123 8.39 -15.12 21.52
N TRP A 124 8.63 -13.98 20.86
CA TRP A 124 9.86 -13.20 21.01
C TRP A 124 9.66 -11.80 21.57
N LEU A 125 8.43 -11.27 21.51
CA LEU A 125 8.14 -9.90 21.90
C LEU A 125 7.15 -9.81 23.07
N PRO A 126 7.33 -8.86 24.00
CA PRO A 126 6.35 -8.59 25.04
C PRO A 126 5.06 -8.01 24.44
N LEU A 127 3.97 -8.14 25.18
CA LEU A 127 2.64 -7.67 24.74
C LEU A 127 2.61 -6.17 24.41
N SER A 128 3.44 -5.36 25.09
CA SER A 128 3.59 -3.92 24.78
C SER A 128 4.10 -3.67 23.36
N ASP A 129 5.02 -4.50 22.87
CA ASP A 129 5.55 -4.34 21.50
C ASP A 129 4.56 -4.88 20.48
N LEU A 130 3.79 -5.92 20.81
CA LEU A 130 2.73 -6.44 19.95
C LEU A 130 1.60 -5.42 19.75
N ILE A 131 1.20 -4.70 20.81
CA ILE A 131 0.23 -3.58 20.71
C ILE A 131 0.79 -2.50 19.78
N ALA A 132 2.05 -2.11 19.97
CA ALA A 132 2.69 -1.08 19.15
C ALA A 132 2.76 -1.46 17.68
N ILE A 133 3.15 -2.71 17.36
CA ILE A 133 3.22 -3.22 15.99
C ILE A 133 1.84 -3.24 15.35
N ALA A 134 0.82 -3.73 16.05
CA ALA A 134 -0.55 -3.74 15.52
C ALA A 134 -1.08 -2.32 15.29
N ALA A 135 -0.77 -1.37 16.18
CA ALA A 135 -1.14 0.03 16.00
C ALA A 135 -0.42 0.69 14.82
N CYS A 136 0.86 0.36 14.59
CA CYS A 136 1.60 0.83 13.43
C CYS A 136 0.98 0.32 12.12
N ILE A 137 0.60 -0.96 12.05
CA ILE A 137 -0.09 -1.53 10.88
C ILE A 137 -1.49 -0.92 10.72
N GLU A 138 -2.22 -0.67 11.81
CA GLU A 138 -3.51 0.02 11.75
C GLU A 138 -3.39 1.40 11.10
N ALA A 139 -2.34 2.15 11.44
CA ALA A 139 -2.10 3.47 10.90
C ALA A 139 -1.80 3.47 9.39
N THR A 140 -1.39 2.35 8.79
CA THR A 140 -1.15 2.28 7.33
C THR A 140 -2.44 2.21 6.52
N ILE A 141 -3.62 2.01 7.14
CA ILE A 141 -4.88 2.09 6.41
C ILE A 141 -5.05 3.53 5.89
N PRO A 142 -5.02 3.74 4.57
CA PRO A 142 -4.74 5.05 4.01
C PRO A 142 -5.97 5.98 4.02
N PHE A 143 -5.70 7.29 3.99
CA PHE A 143 -6.67 8.35 3.69
C PHE A 143 -7.83 8.55 4.70
N ARG A 144 -7.68 8.11 5.96
CA ARG A 144 -8.74 8.20 6.99
C ARG A 144 -8.79 9.52 7.77
N GLY A 145 -7.81 10.39 7.56
CA GLY A 145 -7.75 11.75 8.14
C GLY A 145 -7.54 11.78 9.66
N LYS A 146 -7.58 12.99 10.23
CA LYS A 146 -7.16 13.25 11.62
C LYS A 146 -7.98 12.51 12.70
N ALA A 147 -9.27 12.29 12.47
CA ALA A 147 -10.14 11.61 13.43
C ALA A 147 -9.68 10.17 13.68
N ALA A 148 -9.24 9.46 12.64
CA ALA A 148 -8.72 8.10 12.77
C ALA A 148 -7.43 8.06 13.61
N THR A 149 -6.53 9.02 13.42
CA THR A 149 -5.31 9.13 14.26
C THR A 149 -5.63 9.33 15.74
N GLN A 150 -6.64 10.15 16.06
CA GLN A 150 -7.07 10.37 17.45
C GLN A 150 -7.72 9.11 18.03
N GLN A 151 -8.59 8.46 17.26
CA GLN A 151 -9.23 7.21 17.64
C GLN A 151 -8.19 6.11 17.90
N LEU A 152 -7.19 5.94 17.03
CA LEU A 152 -6.11 4.98 17.25
C LEU A 152 -5.36 5.25 18.57
N ALA A 153 -5.03 6.51 18.87
CA ALA A 153 -4.37 6.86 20.12
C ALA A 153 -5.22 6.50 21.36
N GLU A 154 -6.54 6.69 21.28
CA GLU A 154 -7.48 6.27 22.31
C GLU A 154 -7.54 4.75 22.44
N GLN A 155 -7.52 4.01 21.33
CA GLN A 155 -7.52 2.54 21.35
C GLN A 155 -6.21 1.98 21.94
N VAL A 156 -5.05 2.52 21.55
CA VAL A 156 -3.75 2.14 22.13
C VAL A 156 -3.77 2.38 23.64
N HIS A 157 -4.29 3.52 24.08
CA HIS A 157 -4.44 3.83 25.50
C HIS A 157 -5.35 2.81 26.21
N GLN A 158 -6.53 2.52 25.66
CA GLN A 158 -7.47 1.55 26.25
C GLN A 158 -6.86 0.15 26.35
N GLN A 159 -6.21 -0.33 25.29
CA GLN A 159 -5.56 -1.65 25.28
C GLN A 159 -4.37 -1.71 26.24
N SER A 160 -3.59 -0.63 26.37
CA SER A 160 -2.50 -0.56 27.35
C SER A 160 -3.01 -0.65 28.79
N ARG A 161 -4.13 0.03 29.10
CA ARG A 161 -4.76 -0.07 30.43
C ARG A 161 -5.29 -1.47 30.71
N GLN A 162 -5.97 -2.07 29.75
CA GLN A 162 -6.64 -3.36 29.92
C GLN A 162 -5.65 -4.53 29.97
N LEU A 163 -4.63 -4.51 29.12
CA LEU A 163 -3.77 -5.67 28.89
C LEU A 163 -2.41 -5.57 29.60
N LEU A 164 -1.91 -4.36 29.83
CA LEU A 164 -0.62 -4.14 30.50
C LEU A 164 -0.77 -3.64 31.94
N GLY A 165 -2.00 -3.36 32.39
CA GLY A 165 -2.26 -2.80 33.73
C GLY A 165 -1.71 -1.39 33.93
N MET A 166 -1.39 -0.67 32.84
CA MET A 166 -0.80 0.67 32.89
C MET A 166 -1.88 1.71 33.23
N HIS A 167 -2.14 1.94 34.51
CA HIS A 167 -3.15 2.91 34.97
C HIS A 167 -2.58 4.29 35.28
N ASP A 168 -1.27 4.39 35.51
CA ASP A 168 -0.59 5.64 35.85
C ASP A 168 -0.28 6.47 34.59
N ILE A 169 -0.80 7.71 34.55
CA ILE A 169 -0.65 8.64 33.43
C ILE A 169 0.78 9.04 33.15
N GLU A 170 1.64 9.06 34.17
CA GLU A 170 3.06 9.35 34.01
C GLU A 170 3.80 8.22 33.30
N ILE A 171 3.28 6.99 33.38
CA ILE A 171 3.86 5.80 32.75
C ILE A 171 3.24 5.55 31.37
N TYR A 172 1.91 5.59 31.24
CA TYR A 172 1.27 5.25 29.96
C TYR A 172 1.32 6.41 28.95
N GLY A 173 1.33 7.67 29.42
CA GLY A 173 1.37 8.85 28.55
C GLY A 173 2.57 8.83 27.59
N PRO A 174 3.80 8.62 28.09
CA PRO A 174 4.98 8.45 27.24
C PRO A 174 4.88 7.27 26.28
N TYR A 175 4.39 6.11 26.73
CA TYR A 175 4.23 4.91 25.89
C TYR A 175 3.28 5.15 24.71
N VAL A 176 2.08 5.69 24.96
CA VAL A 176 1.12 6.00 23.89
C VAL A 176 1.72 7.00 22.90
N ASN A 177 2.47 8.00 23.38
CA ASN A 177 3.12 8.96 22.50
C ASN A 177 4.15 8.29 21.59
N GLU A 178 4.98 7.42 22.14
CA GLU A 178 6.01 6.70 21.41
C GLU A 178 5.40 5.78 20.34
N VAL A 179 4.37 5.01 20.69
CA VAL A 179 3.64 4.15 19.75
C VAL A 179 3.00 4.97 18.64
N MET A 180 2.35 6.09 18.97
CA MET A 180 1.71 6.93 17.97
C MET A 180 2.72 7.64 17.06
N GLN A 181 3.91 7.99 17.56
CA GLN A 181 4.98 8.53 16.73
C GLN A 181 5.49 7.47 15.74
N ASP A 182 5.74 6.25 16.22
CA ASP A 182 6.12 5.12 15.36
C ASP A 182 5.05 4.85 14.29
N ALA A 183 3.77 4.83 14.67
CA ALA A 183 2.65 4.57 13.78
C ALA A 183 2.51 5.65 12.69
N ILE A 184 2.63 6.93 13.06
CA ILE A 184 2.51 8.04 12.11
C ILE A 184 3.73 8.14 11.19
N ASN A 185 4.92 7.82 11.70
CA ASN A 185 6.12 7.75 10.87
C ASN A 185 5.97 6.64 9.83
N LEU A 186 5.52 5.45 10.22
CA LEU A 186 5.25 4.36 9.29
C LEU A 186 4.18 4.73 8.26
N SER A 187 3.01 5.23 8.70
CA SER A 187 1.92 5.56 7.78
C SER A 187 2.32 6.61 6.75
N ASN A 188 3.08 7.63 7.18
CA ASN A 188 3.57 8.67 6.26
C ASN A 188 4.65 8.15 5.31
N GLN A 189 5.50 7.23 5.78
CA GLN A 189 6.54 6.62 4.96
C GLN A 189 5.96 5.71 3.89
N ASP A 190 4.93 4.93 4.22
CA ASP A 190 4.23 4.03 3.29
C ASP A 190 3.62 4.80 2.09
N VAL A 191 3.04 5.97 2.36
CA VAL A 191 2.47 6.85 1.31
C VAL A 191 3.43 7.94 0.82
N MET A 192 4.72 7.86 1.15
CA MET A 192 5.71 8.90 0.79
C MET A 192 5.82 9.11 -0.73
N GLY A 193 5.44 8.11 -1.53
CA GLY A 193 5.31 8.21 -2.99
C GLY A 193 4.47 9.40 -3.46
N PHE A 194 3.49 9.86 -2.69
CA PHE A 194 2.68 11.04 -3.02
C PHE A 194 3.46 12.36 -2.95
N ALA A 195 4.51 12.45 -2.14
CA ALA A 195 5.33 13.65 -1.98
C ALA A 195 6.61 13.64 -2.84
N GLN A 196 6.70 12.78 -3.84
CA GLN A 196 7.85 12.71 -4.74
C GLN A 196 8.13 14.06 -5.39
N SER A 197 9.40 14.50 -5.35
CA SER A 197 9.83 15.77 -5.94
C SER A 197 9.65 15.80 -7.46
N ARG A 198 9.70 14.63 -8.11
CA ARG A 198 9.52 14.47 -9.55
C ARG A 198 8.14 13.85 -9.82
N PRO A 199 7.21 14.58 -10.44
CA PRO A 199 5.87 14.05 -10.74
C PRO A 199 5.88 12.78 -11.60
N SER A 200 6.92 12.60 -12.45
CA SER A 200 7.09 11.38 -13.24
C SER A 200 7.29 10.12 -12.40
N VAL A 201 7.91 10.24 -11.22
CA VAL A 201 8.13 9.11 -10.31
C VAL A 201 6.80 8.72 -9.67
N PHE A 202 6.06 9.70 -9.14
CA PHE A 202 4.70 9.48 -8.63
C PHE A 202 3.79 8.83 -9.69
N LEU A 203 3.83 9.33 -10.93
CA LEU A 203 3.04 8.76 -12.02
C LEU A 203 3.45 7.33 -12.36
N SER A 204 4.75 7.00 -12.30
CA SER A 204 5.24 5.63 -12.55
C SER A 204 4.73 4.67 -11.46
N SER A 205 4.81 5.07 -10.19
CA SER A 205 4.22 4.33 -9.06
C SER A 205 2.71 4.16 -9.20
N THR A 206 2.01 5.22 -9.61
CA THR A 206 0.56 5.17 -9.89
C THR A 206 0.24 4.15 -10.98
N TRP A 207 1.10 4.02 -11.99
CA TRP A 207 0.92 3.04 -13.07
C TRP A 207 1.03 1.60 -12.57
N LEU A 208 1.98 1.31 -11.67
CA LEU A 208 2.09 0.01 -11.01
C LEU A 208 0.82 -0.33 -10.22
N LEU A 209 0.25 0.65 -9.51
CA LEU A 209 -1.04 0.49 -8.82
C LEU A 209 -2.20 0.24 -9.79
N ILE A 210 -2.21 0.87 -10.98
CA ILE A 210 -3.20 0.58 -12.02
C ILE A 210 -3.06 -0.87 -12.48
N GLU A 211 -1.86 -1.34 -12.79
CA GLU A 211 -1.67 -2.72 -13.22
C GLU A 211 -2.10 -3.72 -12.13
N GLU A 212 -1.71 -3.46 -10.90
CA GLU A 212 -1.99 -4.32 -9.75
C GLU A 212 -3.48 -4.40 -9.41
N SER A 213 -4.17 -3.26 -9.30
CA SER A 213 -5.57 -3.19 -8.86
C SER A 213 -6.60 -3.61 -9.93
N ASN A 214 -6.15 -3.95 -11.15
CA ASN A 214 -7.04 -4.20 -12.29
C ASN A 214 -6.78 -5.57 -12.92
N ILE A 215 -7.60 -6.54 -12.53
CA ILE A 215 -7.53 -7.95 -12.93
C ILE A 215 -7.35 -8.17 -14.44
N PRO A 216 -8.11 -7.50 -15.34
CA PRO A 216 -7.94 -7.72 -16.77
C PRO A 216 -6.51 -7.39 -17.26
N LEU A 217 -5.85 -6.38 -16.67
CA LEU A 217 -4.52 -5.96 -17.08
C LEU A 217 -3.43 -7.00 -16.75
N ASN A 218 -3.70 -7.92 -15.82
CA ASN A 218 -2.80 -9.03 -15.52
C ASN A 218 -2.74 -10.08 -16.66
N ALA A 219 -3.75 -10.12 -17.53
CA ALA A 219 -3.77 -11.01 -18.69
C ALA A 219 -3.07 -10.36 -19.89
N VAL A 220 -1.74 -10.39 -19.89
CA VAL A 220 -0.90 -9.78 -20.95
C VAL A 220 -1.34 -10.27 -22.34
N GLY A 221 -1.67 -9.30 -23.20
CA GLY A 221 -2.08 -9.57 -24.59
C GLY A 221 -3.54 -9.98 -24.77
N ALA A 222 -4.32 -10.12 -23.69
CA ALA A 222 -5.73 -10.52 -23.74
C ALA A 222 -6.71 -9.39 -23.38
N TYR A 223 -6.26 -8.32 -22.73
CA TYR A 223 -7.15 -7.22 -22.34
C TYR A 223 -7.46 -6.25 -23.49
N THR A 224 -8.69 -5.73 -23.49
CA THR A 224 -9.22 -4.91 -24.57
C THR A 224 -8.99 -3.41 -24.35
N LEU A 225 -9.38 -2.59 -25.33
CA LEU A 225 -9.40 -1.13 -25.17
C LEU A 225 -10.36 -0.71 -24.05
N GLN A 226 -11.52 -1.38 -23.93
CA GLN A 226 -12.49 -1.09 -22.86
C GLN A 226 -11.96 -1.45 -21.48
N ASP A 227 -11.31 -2.61 -21.33
CA ASP A 227 -10.68 -3.01 -20.06
C ASP A 227 -9.66 -1.97 -19.59
N TYR A 228 -8.81 -1.52 -20.52
CA TYR A 228 -7.79 -0.54 -20.24
C TYR A 228 -8.37 0.84 -19.91
N ARG A 229 -9.34 1.33 -20.68
CA ARG A 229 -10.05 2.58 -20.36
C ARG A 229 -10.69 2.51 -18.99
N ALA A 230 -11.36 1.40 -18.67
CA ALA A 230 -12.03 1.22 -17.39
C ALA A 230 -11.04 1.24 -16.21
N ALA A 231 -9.85 0.64 -16.38
CA ALA A 231 -8.78 0.71 -15.37
C ALA A 231 -8.28 2.14 -15.16
N LEU A 232 -7.98 2.87 -16.24
CA LEU A 232 -7.55 4.28 -16.16
C LEU A 232 -8.63 5.17 -15.51
N LEU A 233 -9.89 4.98 -15.88
CA LEU A 233 -11.01 5.76 -15.35
C LEU A 233 -11.23 5.51 -13.85
N ARG A 234 -11.07 4.27 -13.38
CA ARG A 234 -11.13 3.95 -11.95
C ARG A 234 -10.06 4.70 -11.17
N MET A 235 -8.81 4.70 -11.65
CA MET A 235 -7.71 5.40 -11.00
C MET A 235 -7.90 6.92 -11.03
N GLU A 236 -8.32 7.48 -12.16
CA GLU A 236 -8.62 8.91 -12.27
C GLU A 236 -9.74 9.33 -11.30
N THR A 237 -10.84 8.56 -11.25
CA THR A 237 -11.96 8.80 -10.33
C THR A 237 -11.51 8.74 -8.87
N PHE A 238 -10.63 7.79 -8.53
CA PHE A 238 -10.05 7.68 -7.21
C PHE A 238 -9.22 8.93 -6.86
N LEU A 239 -8.27 9.30 -7.72
CA LEU A 239 -7.38 10.45 -7.49
C LEU A 239 -8.13 11.78 -7.42
N GLN A 240 -9.17 11.97 -8.24
CA GLN A 240 -10.01 13.17 -8.19
C GLN A 240 -10.77 13.33 -6.87
N ARG A 241 -11.11 12.22 -6.21
CA ARG A 241 -11.79 12.22 -4.90
C ARG A 241 -10.81 12.32 -3.73
N LEU A 242 -9.54 11.97 -3.94
CA LEU A 242 -8.51 12.01 -2.92
C LEU A 242 -8.10 13.46 -2.61
N LYS A 243 -8.29 13.85 -1.35
CA LYS A 243 -7.84 15.15 -0.84
C LYS A 243 -6.38 15.03 -0.40
N GLY A 244 -5.52 15.94 -0.87
CA GLY A 244 -4.10 15.95 -0.49
C GLY A 244 -3.88 16.06 1.02
N GLU A 245 -4.81 16.71 1.73
CA GLU A 245 -4.80 16.87 3.18
C GLU A 245 -5.08 15.54 3.93
N ALA A 246 -5.65 14.54 3.25
CA ALA A 246 -5.91 13.23 3.83
C ALA A 246 -4.75 12.24 3.62
N VAL A 247 -3.73 12.59 2.83
CA VAL A 247 -2.61 11.68 2.51
C VAL A 247 -1.65 11.52 3.68
N PHE A 248 -1.18 12.63 4.24
CA PHE A 248 -0.21 12.63 5.33
C PHE A 248 -0.88 12.96 6.66
N HIS A 249 -0.33 12.40 7.73
CA HIS A 249 -0.87 12.47 9.08
C HIS A 249 0.13 13.06 10.06
N GLN A 250 -0.40 13.53 11.19
CA GLN A 250 0.39 14.14 12.25
C GLN A 250 -0.21 13.77 13.61
N TYR A 251 0.66 13.50 14.57
CA TYR A 251 0.30 13.35 15.98
C TYR A 251 1.20 14.20 16.86
N LYS A 252 0.60 15.03 17.73
CA LYS A 252 1.33 15.93 18.65
C LYS A 252 2.49 16.70 17.99
N GLN A 253 2.22 17.31 16.84
CA GLN A 253 3.20 18.08 16.04
C GLN A 253 4.39 17.27 15.50
N GLN A 254 4.20 15.95 15.32
CA GLN A 254 5.13 15.09 14.61
C GLN A 254 4.44 14.41 13.42
N PRO A 255 4.88 14.67 12.17
CA PRO A 255 5.88 15.67 11.78
C PRO A 255 5.42 17.11 12.10
N SER A 256 6.32 18.11 12.04
CA SER A 256 5.95 19.51 12.33
C SER A 256 4.85 20.01 11.39
N ASP A 257 4.12 21.06 11.81
CA ASP A 257 3.06 21.67 10.99
C ASP A 257 3.59 22.15 9.63
N GLU A 258 4.82 22.65 9.60
CA GLU A 258 5.50 23.06 8.37
C GLU A 258 5.79 21.87 7.46
N THR A 259 6.39 20.79 7.99
CA THR A 259 6.67 19.58 7.23
C THR A 259 5.38 18.94 6.70
N LEU A 260 4.34 18.85 7.52
CA LEU A 260 3.04 18.32 7.11
C LEU A 260 2.47 19.13 5.95
N LYS A 261 2.50 20.47 6.04
CA LYS A 261 2.01 21.35 4.98
C LYS A 261 2.79 21.18 3.68
N LEU A 262 4.12 21.03 3.75
CA LEU A 262 4.97 20.77 2.59
C LEU A 262 4.59 19.44 1.91
N LEU A 263 4.47 18.37 2.69
CA LEU A 263 4.08 17.04 2.20
C LEU A 263 2.68 17.07 1.54
N GLN A 264 1.69 17.69 2.19
CA GLN A 264 0.34 17.81 1.66
C GLN A 264 0.28 18.67 0.38
N THR A 265 1.09 19.73 0.30
CA THR A 265 1.21 20.56 -0.91
C THR A 265 1.82 19.76 -2.06
N ALA A 266 2.87 18.98 -1.79
CA ALA A 266 3.48 18.09 -2.78
C ALA A 266 2.51 17.02 -3.28
N ALA A 267 1.79 16.34 -2.36
CA ALA A 267 0.74 15.38 -2.70
C ALA A 267 -0.33 15.99 -3.59
N ARG A 268 -0.84 17.17 -3.24
CA ARG A 268 -1.84 17.87 -4.06
C ARG A 268 -1.32 18.15 -5.47
N SER A 269 -0.09 18.65 -5.59
CA SER A 269 0.54 18.94 -6.88
C SER A 269 0.66 17.68 -7.75
N ASN A 270 1.14 16.58 -7.15
CA ASN A 270 1.33 15.30 -7.83
C ASN A 270 0.00 14.65 -8.23
N ILE A 271 -1.02 14.68 -7.36
CA ILE A 271 -2.37 14.21 -7.66
C ILE A 271 -2.95 15.00 -8.85
N CYS A 272 -2.88 16.34 -8.83
CA CYS A 272 -3.33 17.16 -9.95
C CYS A 272 -2.62 16.80 -11.26
N PHE A 273 -1.29 16.66 -11.23
CA PHE A 273 -0.51 16.28 -12.41
C PHE A 273 -0.92 14.90 -12.96
N ALA A 274 -1.14 13.91 -12.09
CA ALA A 274 -1.57 12.58 -12.51
C ALA A 274 -2.99 12.59 -13.09
N CYS A 275 -3.91 13.36 -12.52
CA CYS A 275 -5.25 13.55 -13.08
C CYS A 275 -5.19 14.16 -14.49
N ASP A 276 -4.41 15.22 -14.69
CA ASP A 276 -4.24 15.84 -16.02
C ASP A 276 -3.66 14.84 -17.04
N PHE A 277 -2.65 14.06 -16.62
CA PHE A 277 -2.06 13.04 -17.48
C PHE A 277 -3.05 11.93 -17.82
N LEU A 278 -3.81 11.42 -16.84
CA LEU A 278 -4.82 10.40 -17.04
C LEU A 278 -5.95 10.91 -17.94
N ALA A 279 -6.37 12.17 -17.82
CA ALA A 279 -7.38 12.76 -18.71
C ALA A 279 -6.93 12.78 -20.18
N ILE A 280 -5.67 13.13 -20.43
CA ILE A 280 -5.08 13.09 -21.78
C ILE A 280 -5.04 11.64 -22.31
N LYS A 281 -4.64 10.68 -21.47
CA LYS A 281 -4.61 9.26 -21.83
C LYS A 281 -6.00 8.70 -22.12
N LEU A 282 -6.98 9.00 -21.25
CA LEU A 282 -8.37 8.61 -21.42
C LEU A 282 -8.96 9.17 -22.72
N THR A 283 -8.70 10.43 -23.03
CA THR A 283 -9.13 11.05 -24.30
C THR A 283 -8.55 10.30 -25.50
N THR A 284 -7.26 9.99 -25.45
CA THR A 284 -6.58 9.24 -26.53
C THR A 284 -7.17 7.85 -26.71
N ILE A 285 -7.39 7.12 -25.61
CA ILE A 285 -7.96 5.76 -25.64
C ILE A 285 -9.42 5.79 -26.10
N ALA A 286 -10.21 6.77 -25.70
CA ALA A 286 -11.60 6.92 -26.15
C ALA A 286 -11.68 7.12 -27.67
N MET A 287 -10.74 7.87 -28.27
CA MET A 287 -10.67 8.01 -29.74
C MET A 287 -10.33 6.68 -30.42
N LEU A 288 -9.36 5.93 -29.89
CA LEU A 288 -8.99 4.62 -30.42
C LEU A 288 -10.13 3.60 -30.28
N GLU A 289 -10.81 3.58 -29.14
CA GLU A 289 -11.99 2.75 -28.87
C GLU A 289 -13.13 3.08 -29.84
N ALA A 290 -13.40 4.36 -30.12
CA ALA A 290 -14.42 4.74 -31.09
C ALA A 290 -14.08 4.24 -32.51
N ILE A 291 -12.82 4.31 -32.93
CA ILE A 291 -12.35 3.77 -34.22
C ILE A 291 -12.50 2.25 -34.24
N ALA A 292 -12.10 1.57 -33.16
CA ALA A 292 -12.20 0.12 -33.04
C ALA A 292 -13.66 -0.34 -33.15
N ILE A 293 -14.56 0.24 -32.36
CA ILE A 293 -15.99 -0.06 -32.37
C ILE A 293 -16.60 0.17 -33.76
N ALA A 294 -16.21 1.25 -34.46
CA ALA A 294 -16.72 1.55 -35.79
C ALA A 294 -16.22 0.62 -36.90
N THR A 295 -15.08 -0.05 -36.71
CA THR A 295 -14.41 -0.82 -37.77
C THR A 295 -14.39 -2.33 -37.54
N GLY A 296 -14.44 -2.79 -36.29
CA GLY A 296 -14.32 -4.21 -35.97
C GLY A 296 -14.74 -4.64 -34.56
N GLY A 297 -15.25 -3.72 -33.74
CA GLY A 297 -15.63 -3.98 -32.35
C GLY A 297 -14.50 -3.73 -31.35
N ASP A 298 -14.75 -4.06 -30.08
CA ASP A 298 -13.73 -3.98 -29.03
C ASP A 298 -12.66 -5.05 -29.26
N GLY A 299 -11.39 -4.64 -29.23
CA GLY A 299 -10.26 -5.49 -29.63
C GLY A 299 -9.08 -5.36 -28.65
N PRO A 300 -8.10 -6.28 -28.74
CA PRO A 300 -6.93 -6.25 -27.88
C PRO A 300 -6.17 -4.93 -28.00
N ILE A 301 -5.79 -4.32 -26.87
CA ILE A 301 -5.08 -3.03 -26.89
C ILE A 301 -3.75 -3.10 -27.66
N SER A 302 -3.14 -4.28 -27.71
CA SER A 302 -1.86 -4.54 -28.35
C SER A 302 -1.89 -4.31 -29.86
N MET A 303 -3.07 -4.41 -30.49
CA MET A 303 -3.24 -4.06 -31.90
C MET A 303 -3.07 -2.56 -32.17
N PHE A 304 -3.32 -1.72 -31.16
CA PHE A 304 -3.29 -0.26 -31.29
C PHE A 304 -2.00 0.34 -30.73
N LEU A 305 -1.51 -0.19 -29.60
CA LEU A 305 -0.34 0.35 -28.91
C LEU A 305 0.92 -0.50 -29.08
N GLY A 306 0.82 -1.63 -29.78
CA GLY A 306 1.88 -2.65 -29.88
C GLY A 306 1.87 -3.62 -28.71
N ILE A 307 2.58 -4.75 -28.85
CA ILE A 307 2.80 -5.68 -27.74
C ILE A 307 3.78 -5.02 -26.77
N TYR A 308 3.30 -4.68 -25.58
CA TYR A 308 4.17 -4.35 -24.46
C TYR A 308 4.80 -5.65 -23.95
N THR A 309 6.03 -5.96 -24.40
CA THR A 309 6.87 -6.87 -23.63
C THR A 309 7.34 -6.11 -22.40
N THR A 310 6.61 -6.19 -21.29
CA THR A 310 7.25 -6.00 -19.98
C THR A 310 8.39 -7.02 -19.92
N ALA A 311 9.57 -6.55 -19.54
CA ALA A 311 10.84 -7.23 -19.73
C ALA A 311 10.73 -8.75 -19.49
N VAL A 312 11.03 -9.53 -20.54
CA VAL A 312 11.24 -10.96 -20.46
C VAL A 312 12.18 -11.21 -19.29
N ALA A 313 11.75 -12.05 -18.34
CA ALA A 313 12.62 -12.67 -17.36
C ALA A 313 13.89 -13.13 -18.08
N SER A 314 15.01 -12.43 -17.85
CA SER A 314 16.29 -12.90 -18.35
C SER A 314 16.48 -14.29 -17.78
N PRO A 315 16.64 -15.36 -18.59
CA PRO A 315 17.14 -16.60 -18.05
C PRO A 315 18.48 -16.26 -17.38
N TYR A 316 18.60 -16.68 -16.12
CA TYR A 316 19.81 -16.50 -15.35
C TYR A 316 20.98 -17.13 -16.12
N VAL A 317 21.83 -16.27 -16.69
CA VAL A 317 23.15 -16.66 -17.20
C VAL A 317 24.15 -16.13 -16.17
N PRO A 318 24.89 -16.99 -15.46
CA PRO A 318 25.87 -16.53 -14.48
C PRO A 318 26.99 -15.81 -15.23
N LYS A 319 27.01 -14.47 -15.17
CA LYS A 319 28.14 -13.68 -15.66
C LYS A 319 29.19 -13.58 -14.56
N THR A 320 30.14 -14.49 -14.61
CA THR A 320 31.48 -14.23 -14.11
C THR A 320 32.05 -12.96 -14.77
N THR A 321 32.72 -12.13 -13.97
CA THR A 321 33.54 -10.96 -14.31
C THR A 321 32.86 -9.58 -14.38
N CYS A 322 33.20 -8.81 -13.34
CA CYS A 322 33.26 -7.36 -13.16
C CYS A 322 33.09 -6.47 -14.41
N GLN A 323 31.92 -5.85 -14.58
CA GLN A 323 31.75 -4.61 -15.35
C GLN A 323 30.78 -3.67 -14.62
N LYS A 324 31.15 -2.38 -14.59
CA LYS A 324 30.49 -1.29 -13.84
C LYS A 324 29.02 -1.10 -14.26
N PRO A 325 28.13 -0.64 -13.34
CA PRO A 325 26.71 -0.47 -13.64
C PRO A 325 26.47 0.69 -14.61
N THR A 326 25.65 0.44 -15.62
CA THR A 326 25.09 1.44 -16.54
C THR A 326 23.72 1.86 -15.99
N PRO A 327 23.32 3.15 -16.03
CA PRO A 327 22.07 3.58 -15.40
C PRO A 327 20.84 3.02 -16.12
N LEU A 328 19.86 2.52 -15.35
CA LEU A 328 18.54 2.12 -15.83
C LEU A 328 17.84 3.31 -16.51
N ARG A 329 17.54 3.16 -17.81
CA ARG A 329 16.61 4.03 -18.52
C ARG A 329 15.22 3.41 -18.45
N ILE A 330 14.33 4.00 -17.65
CA ILE A 330 12.88 3.81 -17.82
C ILE A 330 12.50 4.50 -19.13
N PHE A 331 12.00 3.73 -20.10
CA PHE A 331 11.66 4.23 -21.42
C PHE A 331 10.25 4.80 -21.42
N ILE A 332 10.13 6.13 -21.36
CA ILE A 332 8.90 6.85 -21.68
C ILE A 332 8.71 6.77 -23.21
N PRO A 333 7.55 6.36 -23.75
CA PRO A 333 7.35 6.26 -25.19
C PRO A 333 7.75 7.55 -25.91
N SER A 334 8.46 7.41 -27.03
CA SER A 334 9.16 8.51 -27.73
C SER A 334 8.28 9.65 -28.25
N TYR A 335 6.95 9.53 -28.15
CA TYR A 335 6.00 10.60 -28.44
C TYR A 335 5.88 11.67 -27.33
N CYS A 336 6.36 11.42 -26.10
CA CYS A 336 6.41 12.43 -25.04
C CYS A 336 7.66 13.34 -25.08
N THR A 337 8.63 13.05 -25.97
CA THR A 337 9.89 13.82 -26.03
C THR A 337 9.71 15.23 -26.60
N PHE A 338 8.57 15.53 -27.24
CA PHE A 338 8.33 16.83 -27.87
C PHE A 338 7.82 17.93 -26.92
N LEU A 339 7.30 17.60 -25.73
CA LEU A 339 6.75 18.60 -24.81
C LEU A 339 7.71 19.05 -23.71
N ILE A 340 8.88 18.42 -23.56
CA ILE A 340 9.83 18.70 -22.45
C ILE A 340 10.97 19.68 -22.84
N LYS A 341 11.06 20.11 -24.10
CA LYS A 341 12.14 21.00 -24.57
C LYS A 341 11.83 22.52 -24.53
N ALA A 342 10.67 22.94 -24.02
CA ALA A 342 10.24 24.33 -24.17
C ALA A 342 10.71 25.31 -23.06
N ASP A 343 11.31 24.86 -21.94
CA ASP A 343 11.50 25.73 -20.77
C ASP A 343 12.95 25.90 -20.28
N GLN A 344 13.88 26.05 -21.23
CA GLN A 344 15.23 26.54 -20.93
C GLN A 344 15.56 27.77 -21.78
N LYS A 345 14.98 28.92 -21.43
CA LYS A 345 15.56 30.24 -21.76
C LYS A 345 15.77 31.02 -20.47
N LYS A 346 17.04 31.11 -20.05
CA LYS A 346 17.52 32.05 -19.03
C LYS A 346 17.32 33.49 -19.51
N PRO A 347 16.97 34.45 -18.64
CA PRO A 347 17.18 35.86 -18.94
C PRO A 347 18.65 36.24 -18.68
N ARG A 348 19.15 37.16 -19.51
CA ARG A 348 20.38 37.93 -19.29
C ARG A 348 20.14 39.03 -18.28
#